data_AF-A0A1A6ATC8-F1
#
_entry.id   AF-A0A1A6ATC8-F1
#
_cell.length_a   1.000
_cell.length_b   1.000
_cell.length_c   1.000
_cell.angle_alpha   90.00
_cell.angle_beta   90.00
_cell.angle_gamma   90.00
#
_symmetry.space_group_name_H-M   'P 1'
#
loop_
_entity.id
_entity.type
_entity.pdbx_description
1 polymer ?
#
loop_
_entity_poly.entity_id
_entity_poly.type
_entity_poly.pdbx_seq_one_letter_code
_entity_poly.pdbx_strand_id
1 'polypeptide(L)'
;MNYHYATWEAVNSGEGDAPEGSGGQTLSINTFVIMMLMNYKKKTLGNENPWTVLMLDNPFGKASGAHVLDPIFTIANKLNFQIIAFAAPEIIKTEISERFPVFWALNINNEEEKGKLGSVVGKVVHGGRVRG
;
A
#
# COMPACT_ATOMS: atom_id res chain seq x y z
N MET A 1 -15.86 25.32 19.40
CA MET A 1 -14.48 25.01 18.94
C MET A 1 -14.30 23.50 18.75
N ASN A 2 -15.06 22.82 17.87
CA ASN A 2 -14.89 21.37 17.63
C ASN A 2 -15.24 20.90 16.21
N TYR A 3 -15.51 21.83 15.28
CA TYR A 3 -16.00 21.48 13.94
C TYR A 3 -14.95 20.77 13.04
N HIS A 4 -13.66 20.97 13.31
CA HIS A 4 -12.58 20.38 12.50
C HIS A 4 -12.25 18.93 12.88
N TYR A 5 -12.48 18.52 14.13
CA TYR A 5 -12.22 17.14 14.56
C TYR A 5 -13.31 16.19 14.08
N ALA A 6 -14.58 16.62 14.16
CA ALA A 6 -15.71 15.83 13.67
C ALA A 6 -15.61 15.54 12.16
N THR A 7 -15.09 16.49 11.38
CA THR A 7 -14.86 16.32 9.94
C THR A 7 -13.68 15.39 9.65
N TRP A 8 -12.58 15.49 10.41
CA TRP A 8 -11.44 14.56 10.27
C TRP A 8 -11.78 13.13 10.67
N GLU A 9 -12.59 12.96 11.72
CA GLU A 9 -13.07 11.66 12.17
C GLU A 9 -14.05 11.05 11.16
N ALA A 10 -14.96 11.83 10.58
CA ALA A 10 -15.86 11.38 9.52
C ALA A 10 -15.09 10.99 8.23
N VAL A 11 -14.03 11.73 7.88
CA VAL A 11 -13.18 11.41 6.72
C VAL A 11 -12.39 10.11 6.93
N ASN A 12 -11.93 9.83 8.15
CA ASN A 12 -11.21 8.60 8.45
C ASN A 12 -12.12 7.38 8.65
N SER A 13 -13.27 7.58 9.28
CA SER A 13 -14.18 6.50 9.66
C SER A 13 -15.25 6.21 8.60
N GLY A 14 -15.38 7.06 7.58
CA GLY A 14 -16.52 7.06 6.66
C GLY A 14 -17.72 7.77 7.28
N GLU A 15 -18.40 8.61 6.49
CA GLU A 15 -19.62 9.29 6.90
C GLU A 15 -20.73 8.23 7.11
N GLY A 16 -21.32 8.20 8.30
CA GLY A 16 -22.24 7.14 8.73
C GLY A 16 -23.53 7.12 7.92
N ASP A 17 -23.61 6.23 6.93
CA ASP A 17 -24.64 5.19 6.80
C ASP A 17 -24.20 4.26 5.64
N ALA A 18 -24.20 2.94 5.85
CA ALA A 18 -23.65 1.87 4.99
C ALA A 18 -22.10 1.63 5.05
N PRO A 19 -21.62 0.51 5.64
CA PRO A 19 -20.20 0.14 5.70
C PRO A 19 -19.56 -0.33 4.36
N GLU A 20 -20.25 -0.21 3.23
CA GLU A 20 -19.87 -0.95 2.01
C GLU A 20 -18.91 -0.21 1.06
N GLY A 21 -18.54 1.06 1.34
CA GLY A 21 -17.74 1.87 0.41
C GLY A 21 -16.48 2.59 0.95
N SER A 22 -16.26 2.63 2.26
CA SER A 22 -15.33 3.61 2.88
C SER A 22 -13.86 3.16 3.00
N GLY A 23 -13.59 1.86 3.18
CA GLY A 23 -12.25 1.41 3.60
C GLY A 23 -11.08 1.77 2.67
N GLY A 24 -11.31 1.84 1.36
CA GLY A 24 -10.28 2.19 0.37
C GLY A 24 -10.15 3.69 0.13
N GLN A 25 -11.21 4.46 0.41
CA GLN A 25 -11.14 5.93 0.36
C GLN A 25 -10.31 6.45 1.54
N THR A 26 -10.54 5.93 2.75
CA THR A 26 -9.72 6.22 3.94
C THR A 26 -8.24 5.92 3.70
N LEU A 27 -7.91 4.76 3.12
CA LEU A 27 -6.54 4.40 2.78
C LEU A 27 -5.87 5.44 1.89
N SER A 28 -6.58 5.86 0.84
CA SER A 28 -6.03 6.74 -0.19
C SER A 28 -5.75 8.11 0.39
N ILE A 29 -6.68 8.65 1.16
CA ILE A 29 -6.54 9.92 1.85
C ILE A 29 -5.32 9.87 2.79
N ASN A 30 -5.21 8.82 3.61
CA ASN A 30 -4.07 8.64 4.50
C ASN A 30 -2.74 8.54 3.74
N THR A 31 -2.72 7.77 2.65
CA THR A 31 -1.52 7.58 1.81
C THR A 31 -1.10 8.91 1.16
N PHE A 32 -2.06 9.71 0.66
CA PHE A 32 -1.78 11.04 0.12
C PHE A 32 -1.22 12.00 1.16
N VAL A 33 -1.82 12.05 2.36
CA VAL A 33 -1.36 12.93 3.45
C VAL A 33 0.07 12.55 3.86
N ILE A 34 0.36 11.25 4.01
CA ILE A 34 1.72 10.78 4.32
C ILE A 34 2.71 11.20 3.22
N MET A 35 2.39 10.95 1.94
CA MET A 35 3.27 11.33 0.84
C MET A 35 3.49 12.85 0.78
N MET A 36 2.46 13.66 1.04
CA MET A 36 2.55 15.12 1.07
C MET A 36 3.46 15.60 2.20
N LEU A 37 3.28 15.09 3.43
CA LEU A 37 4.11 15.45 4.59
C LEU A 37 5.57 15.04 4.39
N MET A 38 5.81 13.83 3.89
CA MET A 38 7.16 13.35 3.58
C MET A 38 7.81 14.18 2.49
N ASN A 39 7.07 14.51 1.42
CA ASN A 39 7.58 15.35 0.34
C ASN A 39 7.93 16.77 0.82
N TYR A 40 7.10 17.35 1.70
CA TYR A 40 7.41 18.63 2.33
C TYR A 40 8.72 18.56 3.13
N LYS A 41 8.89 17.53 3.97
CA LYS A 41 10.11 17.33 4.76
C LYS A 41 11.36 17.20 3.88
N LYS A 42 11.27 16.49 2.74
CA LYS A 42 12.40 16.35 1.78
C LYS A 42 12.88 17.72 1.28
N LYS A 43 11.94 18.57 0.84
CA LYS A 43 12.23 19.91 0.32
C LYS A 43 12.88 20.79 1.37
N THR A 44 12.37 20.75 2.60
CA THR A 44 12.90 21.58 3.71
C THR A 44 14.31 21.16 4.15
N LEU A 45 14.67 19.89 3.97
CA LEU A 45 16.01 19.36 4.29
C LEU A 45 17.04 19.56 3.16
N GLY A 46 16.69 20.28 2.09
CA GLY A 46 17.63 20.61 0.99
C GLY A 46 17.95 19.45 0.06
N ASN A 47 17.16 18.36 0.10
CA ASN A 47 17.28 17.26 -0.85
C ASN A 47 16.24 17.46 -1.95
N GLU A 48 16.70 17.89 -3.13
CA GLU A 48 15.79 18.43 -4.16
C GLU A 48 14.77 17.40 -4.66
N ASN A 49 15.09 16.09 -4.68
CA ASN A 49 14.13 15.05 -5.05
C ASN A 49 14.53 13.59 -4.69
N PRO A 50 14.78 13.24 -3.41
CA PRO A 50 15.22 11.89 -3.07
C PRO A 50 14.11 10.86 -3.20
N TRP A 51 14.51 9.62 -3.48
CA TRP A 51 13.63 8.46 -3.37
C TRP A 51 13.19 8.24 -1.92
N THR A 52 11.95 7.77 -1.73
CA THR A 52 11.43 7.38 -0.42
C THR A 52 10.66 6.08 -0.52
N VAL A 53 10.94 5.18 0.40
CA VAL A 53 10.23 3.91 0.50
C VAL A 53 9.05 4.10 1.45
N LEU A 54 7.85 3.77 0.99
CA LEU A 54 6.64 3.67 1.79
C LEU A 54 6.29 2.20 1.95
N MET A 55 6.34 1.69 3.18
CA MET A 55 5.92 0.33 3.52
C MET A 55 4.50 0.38 4.07
N LEU A 56 3.63 -0.47 3.54
CA LEU A 56 2.21 -0.52 3.90
C LEU A 56 1.82 -1.95 4.26
N ASP A 57 1.07 -2.12 5.35
CA ASP A 57 0.51 -3.40 5.78
C ASP A 57 -1.00 -3.41 5.52
N ASN A 58 -1.45 -4.42 4.78
CA ASN A 58 -2.81 -4.60 4.27
C ASN A 58 -3.46 -3.32 3.71
N PRO A 59 -2.78 -2.55 2.84
CA PRO A 59 -3.35 -1.27 2.38
C PRO A 59 -4.65 -1.48 1.61
N PHE A 60 -4.80 -2.58 0.86
CA PHE A 60 -5.84 -2.68 -0.15
C PHE A 60 -7.24 -3.09 0.32
N GLY A 61 -7.43 -3.45 1.59
CA GLY A 61 -8.75 -3.62 2.25
C GLY A 61 -9.91 -4.14 1.38
N LYS A 62 -11.14 -3.68 1.68
CA LYS A 62 -12.37 -4.05 0.93
C LYS A 62 -12.71 -3.14 -0.25
N ALA A 63 -12.04 -2.00 -0.42
CA ALA A 63 -12.46 -0.92 -1.33
C ALA A 63 -11.35 -0.43 -2.29
N SER A 64 -10.59 -1.36 -2.86
CA SER A 64 -9.46 -1.09 -3.76
C SER A 64 -9.84 -1.14 -5.24
N GLY A 65 -10.81 -0.32 -5.65
CA GLY A 65 -11.13 -0.17 -7.07
C GLY A 65 -10.00 0.55 -7.83
N ALA A 66 -9.90 0.32 -9.14
CA ALA A 66 -8.92 0.98 -10.03
C ALA A 66 -8.88 2.52 -9.85
N HIS A 67 -10.05 3.14 -9.72
CA HIS A 67 -10.22 4.59 -9.52
C HIS A 67 -9.56 5.15 -8.25
N VAL A 68 -9.31 4.28 -7.26
CA VAL A 68 -8.67 4.61 -5.98
C VAL A 68 -7.15 4.47 -6.09
N LEU A 69 -6.69 3.40 -6.74
CA LEU A 69 -5.28 3.04 -6.78
C LEU A 69 -4.49 3.85 -7.82
N ASP A 70 -5.05 4.11 -9.00
CA ASP A 70 -4.33 4.78 -10.09
C ASP A 70 -3.78 6.15 -9.68
N PRO A 71 -4.54 7.00 -8.97
CA PRO A 71 -4.00 8.25 -8.46
C PRO A 71 -2.85 8.07 -7.45
N ILE A 72 -2.90 7.04 -6.59
CA ILE A 72 -1.84 6.74 -5.61
C ILE A 72 -0.53 6.43 -6.35
N PHE A 73 -0.55 5.48 -7.29
CA PHE A 73 0.65 5.11 -8.04
C PHE A 73 1.16 6.25 -8.92
N THR A 74 0.25 7.05 -9.50
CA THR A 74 0.62 8.23 -10.30
C THR A 74 1.36 9.26 -9.45
N ILE A 75 0.85 9.56 -8.24
CA ILE A 75 1.50 10.51 -7.32
C ILE A 75 2.81 9.95 -6.79
N ALA A 76 2.83 8.66 -6.42
CA ALA A 76 4.04 8.00 -5.95
C ALA A 76 5.18 8.10 -6.98
N ASN A 77 4.89 7.81 -8.26
CA ASN A 77 5.85 7.95 -9.34
C ASN A 77 6.34 9.39 -9.54
N LYS A 78 5.45 10.39 -9.47
CA LYS A 78 5.82 11.81 -9.61
C LYS A 78 6.68 12.34 -8.46
N LEU A 79 6.53 11.77 -7.27
CA LEU A 79 7.20 12.23 -6.04
C LEU A 79 8.36 11.32 -5.60
N ASN A 80 8.81 10.42 -6.48
CA ASN A 80 9.86 9.42 -6.22
C ASN A 80 9.58 8.58 -4.96
N PHE A 81 8.35 8.06 -4.84
CA PHE A 81 8.00 7.06 -3.84
C PHE A 81 8.05 5.65 -4.42
N GLN A 82 8.75 4.77 -3.73
CA GLN A 82 8.67 3.33 -3.93
C GLN A 82 7.71 2.75 -2.90
N ILE A 83 6.63 2.12 -3.36
CA ILE A 83 5.65 1.47 -2.47
C ILE A 83 6.01 -0.01 -2.33
N ILE A 84 6.07 -0.49 -1.09
CA ILE A 84 6.14 -1.91 -0.74
C ILE A 84 4.91 -2.21 0.09
N ALA A 85 4.01 -3.03 -0.45
CA ALA A 85 2.77 -3.41 0.22
C ALA A 85 2.81 -4.89 0.61
N PHE A 86 2.48 -5.16 1.86
CA PHE A 86 2.19 -6.50 2.35
C PHE A 86 0.68 -6.64 2.43
N ALA A 87 0.12 -7.71 1.89
CA ALA A 87 -1.30 -7.96 2.04
C ALA A 87 -1.59 -9.46 2.07
N ALA A 88 -2.67 -9.84 2.75
CA ALA A 88 -3.14 -11.20 2.75
C ALA A 88 -3.51 -11.65 1.31
N PRO A 89 -3.20 -12.90 0.90
CA PRO A 89 -3.44 -13.39 -0.45
C PRO A 89 -4.88 -13.22 -0.92
N GLU A 90 -5.85 -13.40 -0.03
CA GLU A 90 -7.29 -13.27 -0.31
C GLU A 90 -7.74 -11.83 -0.63
N ILE A 91 -6.94 -10.83 -0.27
CA ILE A 91 -7.21 -9.40 -0.57
C ILE A 91 -6.61 -9.00 -1.93
N ILE A 92 -5.55 -9.69 -2.37
CA ILE A 92 -4.86 -9.36 -3.62
C ILE A 92 -5.64 -9.88 -4.82
N LYS A 93 -6.47 -9.00 -5.40
CA LYS A 93 -7.07 -9.17 -6.73
C LYS A 93 -6.07 -8.85 -7.83
N THR A 94 -6.32 -9.37 -9.03
CA THR A 94 -5.52 -9.10 -10.24
C THR A 94 -5.30 -7.61 -10.48
N GLU A 95 -6.32 -6.79 -10.24
CA GLU A 95 -6.26 -5.33 -10.38
C GLU A 95 -5.18 -4.69 -9.50
N ILE A 96 -4.93 -5.23 -8.31
CA ILE A 96 -3.88 -4.74 -7.42
C ILE A 96 -2.52 -5.26 -7.89
N SER A 97 -2.40 -6.56 -8.18
CA SER A 97 -1.10 -7.17 -8.52
C SER A 97 -0.50 -6.59 -9.79
N GLU A 98 -1.32 -6.32 -10.82
CA GLU A 98 -0.86 -5.74 -12.10
C GLU A 98 -0.30 -4.32 -11.97
N ARG A 99 -0.65 -3.58 -10.91
CA ARG A 99 -0.13 -2.23 -10.66
C ARG A 99 1.26 -2.24 -10.03
N PHE A 100 1.68 -3.38 -9.48
CA PHE A 100 3.03 -3.55 -9.00
C PHE A 100 3.89 -4.12 -10.12
N PRO A 101 5.06 -3.53 -10.42
CA PRO A 101 5.96 -4.14 -11.38
C PRO A 101 6.45 -5.51 -10.88
N VAL A 102 6.66 -5.65 -9.56
CA VAL A 102 7.16 -6.86 -8.89
C VAL A 102 6.13 -7.40 -7.91
N PHE A 103 5.78 -8.68 -8.04
CA PHE A 103 4.85 -9.35 -7.14
C PHE A 103 5.45 -10.65 -6.59
N TRP A 104 5.46 -10.78 -5.27
CA TRP A 104 5.97 -11.93 -4.53
C TRP A 104 4.85 -12.61 -3.76
N ALA A 105 4.72 -13.92 -3.94
CA ALA A 105 3.86 -14.75 -3.10
C ALA A 105 4.71 -15.39 -2.00
N LEU A 106 4.35 -15.15 -0.74
CA LEU A 106 5.01 -15.73 0.43
C LEU A 106 4.11 -16.80 1.03
N ASN A 107 4.67 -17.96 1.32
CA ASN A 107 3.97 -19.06 1.98
C ASN A 107 4.82 -19.57 3.15
N ILE A 108 4.16 -20.04 4.21
CA ILE A 108 4.85 -20.74 5.30
C ILE A 108 4.88 -22.23 4.95
N ASN A 109 6.07 -22.81 4.93
CA ASN A 109 6.23 -24.24 4.69
C ASN A 109 5.79 -25.02 5.93
N ASN A 110 4.78 -25.85 5.76
CA ASN A 110 4.23 -26.72 6.80
C ASN A 110 4.72 -28.17 6.67
N GLU A 111 5.61 -28.46 5.72
CA GLU A 111 6.17 -29.80 5.53
C GLU A 111 7.29 -30.07 6.54
N GLU A 112 7.20 -31.21 7.25
CA GLU A 112 8.21 -31.69 8.20
C GLU A 112 9.50 -32.19 7.53
N GLU A 113 9.60 -32.12 6.20
CA GLU A 113 10.82 -32.54 5.51
C GLU A 113 12.02 -31.66 5.90
N LYS A 114 13.00 -32.30 6.54
CA LYS A 114 14.33 -31.77 6.85
C LYS A 114 14.35 -30.57 7.81
N GLY A 115 13.51 -30.57 8.84
CA GLY A 115 13.62 -29.63 9.97
C GLY A 115 13.38 -28.16 9.58
N LYS A 116 12.66 -27.91 8.48
CA LYS A 116 12.31 -26.58 7.97
C LYS A 116 10.85 -26.19 8.22
N LEU A 117 10.21 -26.83 9.20
CA LEU A 117 8.85 -26.50 9.63
C LEU A 117 8.79 -25.03 10.04
N GLY A 118 7.85 -24.27 9.48
CA GLY A 118 7.71 -22.84 9.74
C GLY A 118 8.65 -21.94 8.93
N SER A 119 9.40 -22.46 7.96
CA SER A 119 10.22 -21.63 7.06
C SER A 119 9.36 -20.86 6.06
N VAL A 120 9.66 -19.57 5.84
CA VAL A 120 8.99 -18.77 4.81
C VAL A 120 9.59 -19.10 3.43
N VAL A 121 8.76 -19.56 2.52
CA VAL A 121 9.08 -19.84 1.13
C VAL A 121 8.45 -18.74 0.27
N GLY A 122 9.29 -17.99 -0.45
CA GLY A 122 8.85 -16.95 -1.38
C GLY A 122 8.98 -17.39 -2.83
N LYS A 123 7.97 -17.10 -3.65
CA LYS A 123 7.99 -17.25 -5.11
C LYS A 123 7.72 -15.91 -5.76
N VAL A 124 8.60 -15.50 -6.69
CA VAL A 124 8.32 -14.37 -7.58
C VAL A 124 7.23 -14.81 -8.55
N VAL A 125 6.11 -14.09 -8.56
CA VAL A 125 5.02 -14.31 -9.52
C VAL A 125 5.33 -13.55 -10.81
N HIS A 126 5.75 -12.29 -10.71
CA HIS A 126 6.27 -11.50 -11.85
C HIS A 126 7.21 -10.37 -11.39
N GLY A 127 7.92 -9.77 -12.34
CA GLY A 127 8.72 -8.55 -12.13
C GLY A 127 10.06 -8.72 -11.43
N GLY A 128 10.50 -9.95 -11.20
CA GLY A 128 11.81 -10.21 -10.60
C GLY A 128 12.96 -9.86 -11.55
N ARG A 129 14.10 -9.48 -10.97
CA ARG A 129 15.35 -9.41 -11.72
C ARG A 129 15.75 -10.84 -12.09
N VAL A 130 15.72 -11.19 -13.38
CA VAL A 130 16.24 -12.47 -13.85
C VAL A 130 17.75 -12.47 -13.57
N ARG A 131 18.21 -13.41 -12.75
CA ARG A 131 19.65 -13.67 -12.63
C ARG A 131 20.08 -14.27 -13.96
N GLY A 132 20.76 -13.47 -14.78
CA GLY A 132 21.52 -13.95 -15.93
C GLY A 132 22.73 -14.77 -15.48
#